data_AF-A0A7X5N681-F1
#
_entry.id   AF-A0A7X5N681-F1
#
_cell.length_a   1.000
_cell.length_b   1.000
_cell.length_c   1.000
_cell.angle_alpha   90.00
_cell.angle_beta   90.00
_cell.angle_gamma   90.00
#
_symmetry.space_group_name_H-M   'P 1'
#
loop_
_entity.id
_entity.type
_entity.pdbx_description
1 polymer ?
#
loop_
_entity_poly.entity_id
_entity_poly.type
_entity_poly.pdbx_seq_one_letter_code
_entity_poly.pdbx_strand_id
1 'polypeptide(L)' 'ARTQQADALIGELQREHGGRLTVFLGAAPGVGKTYAMLSRARERLRQGMDVVAGVVETHGRSETAALLDGLPLLPRT' A
#
# COMPACT_ATOMS: atom_id res chain seq x y z
N ALA A 1 -21.71 16.98 -27.24
CA ALA A 1 -21.67 17.67 -25.93
C ALA A 1 -22.17 16.76 -24.79
N ARG A 2 -23.47 16.42 -24.72
CA ARG A 2 -24.03 15.59 -23.62
C ARG A 2 -23.43 14.17 -23.54
N THR A 3 -23.18 13.53 -24.68
CA THR A 3 -22.55 12.19 -24.75
C THR A 3 -21.10 12.20 -24.28
N GLN A 4 -20.31 13.20 -24.69
CA GLN A 4 -18.91 13.36 -24.23
C GLN A 4 -18.80 13.63 -22.73
N GLN A 5 -19.74 14.38 -22.15
CA GLN A 5 -19.79 14.59 -20.69
C GLN A 5 -20.16 13.30 -19.94
N ALA A 6 -21.05 12.48 -20.50
CA ALA A 6 -21.41 11.19 -19.94
C ALA A 6 -20.22 10.20 -19.98
N ASP A 7 -19.50 10.14 -21.10
CA ASP A 7 -18.34 9.26 -21.26
C ASP A 7 -17.19 9.66 -20.32
N ALA A 8 -16.95 10.96 -20.13
CA ALA A 8 -15.93 11.46 -19.20
C ALA A 8 -16.26 11.10 -17.74
N LEU A 9 -17.52 11.24 -17.32
CA LEU A 9 -17.98 10.89 -15.98
C LEU A 9 -17.86 9.38 -15.71
N ILE A 10 -18.23 8.54 -16.69
CA ILE A 10 -18.06 7.08 -16.60
C ILE A 10 -16.58 6.73 -16.47
N GLY A 11 -15.71 7.40 -17.23
CA GLY A 11 -14.26 7.23 -17.14
C GLY A 11 -13.70 7.58 -15.75
N GLU A 12 -14.15 8.68 -15.13
CA GLU A 12 -13.74 9.05 -13.77
C GLU A 12 -14.22 8.04 -12.73
N LEU A 13 -15.49 7.62 -12.80
CA LEU A 13 -16.04 6.61 -11.90
C LEU A 13 -15.29 5.28 -12.02
N GLN A 14 -14.96 4.83 -13.23
CA GLN A 14 -14.17 3.61 -13.43
C GLN A 14 -12.76 3.72 -12.82
N ARG A 15 -12.14 4.91 -12.84
CA ARG A 15 -10.85 5.16 -12.17
C ARG A 15 -10.98 5.17 -10.65
N GLU A 16 -12.12 5.61 -10.11
CA GLU A 16 -12.42 5.51 -8.67
C GLU A 16 -12.63 4.06 -8.20
N HIS A 17 -13.16 3.19 -9.07
CA HIS A 17 -13.33 1.76 -8.78
C HIS A 17 -12.03 0.95 -8.93
N GLY A 18 -10.96 1.55 -9.45
CA GLY A 18 -9.66 0.90 -9.60
C GLY A 18 -8.90 0.80 -8.27
N GLY A 19 -7.98 -0.17 -8.19
CA GLY A 19 -7.03 -0.24 -7.09
C GLY A 19 -6.13 1.00 -7.03
N ARG A 20 -5.79 1.45 -5.82
CA ARG A 20 -4.90 2.60 -5.61
C ARG A 20 -3.48 2.14 -5.27
N LEU A 21 -2.50 2.49 -6.11
CA LEU A 21 -1.09 2.31 -5.80
C LEU A 21 -0.57 3.51 -5.00
N THR A 22 -0.07 3.26 -3.79
CA THR A 22 0.64 4.27 -2.98
C THR A 22 2.13 3.98 -3.02
N VAL A 23 2.93 4.92 -3.54
CA VAL A 23 4.39 4.80 -3.59
C VAL A 23 5.01 5.63 -2.47
N PHE A 24 5.82 4.98 -1.62
CA PHE A 24 6.62 5.65 -0.60
C PHE A 24 7.98 6.02 -1.20
N LEU A 25 8.12 7.25 -1.69
CA LEU A 25 9.35 7.76 -2.30
C LEU A 25 10.33 8.29 -1.23
N GLY A 26 11.63 8.20 -1.51
CA GLY A 26 12.65 8.73 -0.62
C GLY A 26 13.99 8.87 -1.32
N ALA A 27 14.72 9.95 -0.99
CA ALA A 27 15.87 10.45 -1.74
C ALA A 27 17.13 9.57 -1.69
N ALA A 28 17.21 8.61 -0.77
CA ALA A 28 18.36 7.74 -0.60
C ALA A 28 17.98 6.36 -0.04
N PRO A 29 18.89 5.36 -0.08
CA PRO A 29 18.78 4.14 0.71
C PRO A 29 18.77 4.47 2.22
N GLY A 30 18.00 3.71 3.00
CA GLY A 30 17.97 3.89 4.47
C GLY A 30 17.06 5.00 5.00
N VAL A 31 16.50 5.86 4.14
CA VAL A 31 15.56 6.94 4.55
C VAL A 31 14.21 6.47 5.11
N GLY A 32 14.02 5.17 5.36
CA GLY A 32 12.84 4.65 6.05
C GLY A 32 11.62 4.31 5.20
N LYS A 33 11.74 4.22 3.86
CA LYS A 33 10.61 3.91 2.96
C LYS A 33 9.81 2.66 3.39
N THR A 34 10.49 1.53 3.60
CA THR A 34 9.88 0.27 4.03
C THR A 34 9.24 0.40 5.41
N TYR A 35 9.91 1.09 6.33
CA TYR A 35 9.39 1.32 7.69
C TYR A 35 8.09 2.13 7.65
N ALA A 36 8.06 3.24 6.90
CA ALA A 36 6.87 4.06 6.73
C ALA A 36 5.71 3.29 6.08
N MET A 37 6.02 2.47 5.07
CA MET A 37 5.05 1.59 4.42
C MET A 37 4.41 0.61 5.41
N LEU A 38 5.21 -0.12 6.19
CA LEU A 38 4.72 -1.10 7.17
C LEU A 38 3.99 -0.43 8.34
N SER A 39 4.44 0.75 8.77
CA SER A 39 3.76 1.53 9.80
C SER A 39 2.34 1.92 9.36
N ARG A 40 2.17 2.36 8.11
CA ARG A 40 0.85 2.63 7.54
C ARG A 40 0.00 1.36 7.41
N ALA A 41 0.62 0.22 7.04
CA ALA A 41 -0.07 -1.05 6.94
C ALA A 41 -0.63 -1.51 8.30
N ARG A 42 0.16 -1.42 9.38
CA ARG A 42 -0.30 -1.74 10.75
C ARG A 42 -1.42 -0.83 11.21
N GLU A 43 -1.34 0.46 10.92
CA GLU A 43 -2.40 1.38 11.29
C GLU A 43 -3.71 1.06 10.57
N ARG A 44 -3.65 0.72 9.28
CA ARG A 44 -4.83 0.25 8.53
C ARG A 44 -5.40 -1.06 9.06
N LEU A 45 -4.54 -2.01 9.41
CA LEU A 45 -4.98 -3.26 10.03
C LEU A 45 -5.68 -2.99 11.36
N ARG A 46 -5.14 -2.10 12.20
CA ARG A 46 -5.77 -1.66 13.46
C ARG A 46 -7.13 -0.98 13.25
N GLN A 47 -7.31 -0.32 12.12
CA GLN A 47 -8.59 0.29 11.72
C GLN A 47 -9.59 -0.75 11.13
N GLY A 48 -9.23 -2.03 11.11
CA GLY A 48 -10.09 -3.11 10.62
C GLY A 48 -10.07 -3.27 9.10
N MET A 49 -9.12 -2.65 8.39
CA MET A 49 -8.95 -2.91 6.96
C MET A 49 -8.30 -4.28 6.75
N ASP A 50 -8.72 -4.99 5.71
CA ASP A 50 -8.08 -6.22 5.27
C ASP A 50 -6.72 -5.88 4.63
N VAL A 51 -5.65 -6.21 5.35
CA VAL A 51 -4.27 -5.89 4.98
C VAL A 51 -3.46 -7.17 4.95
N VAL A 52 -2.80 -7.39 3.82
CA VAL A 52 -1.85 -8.49 3.64
C VAL A 52 -0.50 -7.95 3.18
N ALA A 53 0.58 -8.56 3.65
CA ALA A 53 1.92 -8.33 3.15
C ALA A 53 2.29 -9.45 2.16
N GLY A 54 2.51 -9.05 0.90
CA GLY A 54 2.95 -9.97 -0.15
C GLY A 54 4.47 -10.19 -0.13
N VAL A 55 5.23 -9.13 -0.38
CA VAL A 55 6.71 -9.17 -0.38
C VAL A 55 7.23 -7.99 0.42
N VAL A 56 8.13 -8.28 1.37
CA VAL A 56 8.79 -7.26 2.19
C VAL A 56 10.26 -7.62 2.37
N GLU A 57 11.12 -6.64 2.15
CA GLU A 57 12.56 -6.75 2.34
C GLU A 57 13.02 -5.82 3.46
N THR A 58 13.32 -6.38 4.63
CA THR A 58 13.74 -5.62 5.82
C THR A 58 15.20 -5.21 5.78
N HIS A 59 16.01 -5.83 4.91
CA HIS A 59 17.45 -5.57 4.78
C HIS A 59 18.20 -5.67 6.13
N GLY A 60 17.81 -6.62 6.98
CA GLY A 60 18.44 -6.86 8.29
C GLY A 60 18.06 -5.86 9.39
N ARG A 61 17.16 -4.90 9.13
CA ARG A 61 16.72 -3.93 10.15
C ARG A 61 15.68 -4.55 11.08
N SER A 62 16.08 -4.83 12.32
CA SER A 62 15.23 -5.46 13.35
C SER A 62 13.93 -4.69 13.62
N GLU A 63 13.99 -3.37 13.77
CA GLU A 63 12.80 -2.54 13.98
C GLU A 63 11.81 -2.61 12.82
N THR A 64 12.31 -2.71 11.58
CA THR A 64 11.45 -2.87 10.39
C THR A 64 10.85 -4.28 10.34
N ALA A 65 11.61 -5.30 10.74
CA ALA A 65 11.11 -6.67 10.82
C ALA A 65 10.02 -6.82 11.88
N ALA A 66 10.16 -6.18 13.04
CA ALA A 66 9.15 -6.18 14.11
C ALA A 66 7.80 -5.59 13.66
N LEU A 67 7.77 -4.73 12.64
CA LEU A 67 6.51 -4.23 12.07
C LEU A 67 5.74 -5.28 11.26
N LEU A 68 6.39 -6.40 10.89
CA LEU A 68 5.72 -7.54 10.26
C LEU A 68 4.97 -8.40 11.27
N ASP A 69 5.32 -8.33 12.54
CA ASP A 69 4.68 -9.12 13.57
C ASP A 69 3.19 -8.75 13.68
N GLY A 70 2.34 -9.75 13.46
CA GLY A 70 0.89 -9.59 13.46
C GLY A 70 0.29 -9.06 12.15
N LEU A 71 1.08 -8.79 11.10
CA LEU A 71 0.55 -8.57 9.76
C LEU A 71 0.32 -9.92 9.07
N PRO A 72 -0.87 -10.18 8.47
CA PRO A 72 -1.09 -11.34 7.63
C PRO A 72 -0.10 -11.40 6.46
N LEU A 73 0.61 -12.51 6.30
CA LEU A 73 1.59 -12.73 5.24
C LEU A 73 1.02 -13.66 4.18
N LEU A 74 1.17 -13.30 2.90
CA LEU A 74 0.89 -14.22 1.82
C LEU A 74 2.00 -15.28 1.70
N PRO A 75 1.67 -16.54 1.39
CA PRO A 75 2.67 -17.56 1.09
C PRO A 75 3.58 -17.13 -0.07
N ARG A 76 4.87 -17.42 0.03
CA ARG A 76 5.77 -17.30 -1.11
C ARG A 76 5.48 -18.48 -2.04
N THR A 77 5.15 -18.19 -3.30
CA THR A 77 4.99 -19.17 -4.37
C THR A 77 6.32 -19.42 -5.07
#